data_AF-A0A5E5P5N4-F1
#
_entry.id   AF-A0A5E5P5N4-F1
#
_cell.length_a   1.000
_cell.length_b   1.000
_cell.length_c   1.000
_cell.angle_alpha   90.00
_cell.angle_beta   90.00
_cell.angle_gamma   90.00
#
_symmetry.space_group_name_H-M   'P 1'
#
loop_
_entity.id
_entity.type
_entity.pdbx_description
1 polymer ?
#
loop_
_entity_poly.entity_id
_entity_poly.type
_entity_poly.pdbx_seq_one_letter_code
_entity_poly.pdbx_strand_id
1 'polypeptide(L)'
;MSDLFVKNGDEYFMSAGGTLLVVADAMYGPAEESTPEGRSRAAALANAILSVATERGFKSRDIFETMLARREVSDRVLELARQVDRCLGKDGFQIAIDRVGGA
;
A
#
# COMPACT_ATOMS: atom_id res chain seq x y z
N MET A 1 10.73 6.56 -14.53
CA MET A 1 9.71 5.49 -14.44
C MET A 1 9.49 5.21 -12.97
N SER A 2 8.23 5.14 -12.54
CA SER A 2 7.89 4.87 -11.13
C SER A 2 8.33 3.45 -10.77
N ASP A 3 9.17 3.31 -9.75
CA ASP A 3 9.54 2.03 -9.12
C ASP A 3 8.36 1.33 -8.43
N LEU A 4 7.25 2.05 -8.23
CA LEU A 4 6.01 1.51 -7.67
C LEU A 4 5.20 0.68 -8.69
N PHE A 5 5.37 0.96 -9.99
CA PHE A 5 4.68 0.28 -11.09
C PHE A 5 5.67 0.05 -12.24
N VAL A 6 6.19 -1.16 -12.35
CA VAL A 6 7.20 -1.54 -13.35
C VAL A 6 6.52 -2.34 -14.46
N LYS A 7 6.56 -1.81 -15.69
CA LYS A 7 6.06 -2.54 -16.86
C LYS A 7 6.97 -3.72 -17.19
N ASN A 8 6.39 -4.91 -17.38
CA ASN A 8 7.06 -6.12 -17.83
C ASN A 8 6.26 -6.76 -18.97
N GLY A 9 6.68 -6.50 -20.21
CA GLY A 9 5.89 -6.90 -21.38
C GLY A 9 4.51 -6.20 -21.38
N ASP A 10 3.44 -7.00 -21.37
CA ASP A 10 2.06 -6.54 -21.30
C ASP A 10 1.52 -6.44 -19.86
N GLU A 11 2.34 -6.80 -18.86
CA GLU A 11 1.97 -6.77 -17.45
C GLU A 11 2.60 -5.57 -16.73
N TYR A 12 2.02 -5.21 -15.59
CA TYR A 12 2.60 -4.27 -14.64
C TYR A 12 2.85 -4.99 -13.32
N PHE A 13 4.11 -5.05 -12.91
CA PHE A 13 4.47 -5.40 -11.55
C PHE A 13 4.26 -4.21 -10.63
N MET A 14 3.69 -4.48 -9.46
CA MET A 14 3.39 -3.49 -8.45
C MET A 14 4.23 -3.77 -7.21
N SER A 15 4.86 -2.73 -6.66
CA SER A 15 5.51 -2.83 -5.36
C SER A 15 4.48 -2.86 -4.23
N ALA A 16 4.91 -3.08 -2.99
CA ALA A 16 4.01 -2.97 -1.84
C ALA A 16 3.55 -1.52 -1.64
N GLY A 17 4.44 -0.55 -1.88
CA GLY A 17 4.11 0.87 -1.92
C GLY A 17 3.08 1.20 -2.99
N GLY A 18 3.23 0.66 -4.21
CA GLY A 18 2.22 0.80 -5.27
C GLY A 18 0.89 0.16 -4.88
N THR A 19 0.94 -1.02 -4.23
CA THR A 19 -0.24 -1.71 -3.71
C THR A 19 -0.97 -0.85 -2.69
N LEU A 20 -0.26 -0.16 -1.79
CA LEU A 20 -0.86 0.78 -0.83
C LEU A 20 -1.65 1.90 -1.51
N LEU A 21 -1.15 2.42 -2.63
CA LEU A 21 -1.85 3.46 -3.39
C LEU A 21 -3.14 2.93 -4.01
N VAL A 22 -3.12 1.72 -4.56
CA VAL A 22 -4.30 1.08 -5.15
C VAL A 22 -5.35 0.74 -4.10
N VAL A 23 -4.94 0.13 -2.98
CA VAL A 23 -5.91 -0.23 -1.91
C VAL A 23 -6.45 1.00 -1.19
N ALA A 24 -5.70 2.11 -1.13
CA ALA A 24 -6.20 3.36 -0.60
C ALA A 24 -7.37 3.92 -1.44
N ASP A 25 -7.34 3.76 -2.77
CA ASP A 25 -8.47 4.13 -3.61
C ASP A 25 -9.69 3.22 -3.36
N ALA A 26 -9.49 1.92 -3.16
CA ALA A 26 -10.58 1.05 -2.73
C ALA A 26 -11.17 1.47 -1.36
N MET A 27 -10.33 1.87 -0.40
CA MET A 27 -10.75 2.28 0.95
C MET A 27 -11.49 3.62 0.99
N TYR A 28 -10.98 4.61 0.26
CA TYR A 28 -11.37 6.02 0.40
C TYR A 28 -11.99 6.62 -0.86
N GLY A 29 -12.01 5.88 -1.97
CA GLY A 29 -12.62 6.26 -3.23
C GLY A 29 -14.15 6.27 -3.19
N PRO A 30 -14.79 6.53 -4.34
CA PRO A 30 -16.25 6.51 -4.47
C PRO A 30 -16.84 5.19 -3.96
N ALA A 31 -17.95 5.28 -3.21
CA ALA A 31 -18.52 4.13 -2.50
C ALA A 31 -19.05 3.05 -3.45
N GLU A 32 -19.39 3.42 -4.67
CA GLU A 32 -19.87 2.59 -5.77
C GLU A 32 -18.76 1.81 -6.48
N GLU A 33 -17.50 2.23 -6.35
CA GLU A 33 -16.35 1.59 -7.02
C GLU A 33 -15.80 0.39 -6.22
N SER A 34 -16.23 0.22 -4.97
CA SER A 34 -15.81 -0.90 -4.11
C SER A 34 -16.95 -1.43 -3.27
N THR A 35 -17.04 -2.75 -3.11
CA THR A 35 -17.99 -3.37 -2.18
C THR A 35 -17.56 -3.13 -0.73
N PRO A 36 -18.47 -3.25 0.27
CA PRO A 36 -18.09 -3.20 1.68
C PRO A 36 -17.02 -4.24 2.04
N GLU A 37 -17.10 -5.44 1.47
CA GLU A 37 -16.10 -6.49 1.67
C GLU A 37 -14.76 -6.11 1.03
N GLY A 38 -14.77 -5.56 -0.20
CA GLY A 38 -13.57 -5.06 -0.87
C GLY A 38 -12.85 -4.00 -0.04
N ARG A 39 -13.59 -3.04 0.51
CA ARG A 39 -13.05 -2.03 1.45
C ARG A 39 -12.42 -2.63 2.69
N SER A 40 -13.09 -3.62 3.29
CA SER A 40 -12.58 -4.30 4.48
C SER A 40 -11.28 -5.06 4.20
N ARG A 41 -11.20 -5.78 3.08
CA ARG A 41 -9.98 -6.48 2.64
C ARG A 41 -8.85 -5.51 2.30
N ALA A 42 -9.17 -4.40 1.61
CA ALA A 42 -8.21 -3.33 1.31
C ALA A 42 -7.63 -2.73 2.59
N ALA A 43 -8.47 -2.41 3.58
CA ALA A 43 -8.04 -1.90 4.87
C ALA A 43 -7.17 -2.91 5.65
N ALA A 44 -7.53 -4.19 5.63
CA ALA A 44 -6.74 -5.24 6.27
C ALA A 44 -5.34 -5.36 5.63
N LEU A 45 -5.27 -5.37 4.29
CA LEU A 45 -4.01 -5.43 3.56
C LEU A 45 -3.14 -4.19 3.81
N ALA A 46 -3.72 -2.98 3.74
CA ALA A 46 -3.00 -1.74 4.03
C ALA A 46 -2.42 -1.74 5.45
N ASN A 47 -3.23 -2.14 6.43
CA ASN A 47 -2.80 -2.25 7.82
C ASN A 47 -1.66 -3.26 8.00
N ALA A 48 -1.73 -4.43 7.33
CA ALA A 48 -0.68 -5.44 7.41
C ALA A 48 0.65 -4.94 6.83
N ILE A 49 0.62 -4.34 5.63
CA ILE A 49 1.81 -3.77 4.99
C ILE A 49 2.45 -2.70 5.88
N LEU A 50 1.65 -1.73 6.34
CA LEU A 50 2.15 -0.64 7.18
C LEU A 50 2.66 -1.14 8.53
N SER A 51 2.06 -2.18 9.10
CA SER A 51 2.53 -2.77 10.36
C SER A 51 3.91 -3.41 10.20
N VAL A 52 4.12 -4.24 9.17
CA VAL A 52 5.44 -4.82 8.89
C VAL A 52 6.47 -3.72 8.61
N ALA A 53 6.11 -2.71 7.83
CA ALA A 53 7.00 -1.59 7.54
C ALA A 53 7.38 -0.82 8.83
N THR A 54 6.42 -0.56 9.72
CA THR A 54 6.65 0.12 11.00
C THR A 54 7.54 -0.71 11.94
N GLU A 55 7.31 -2.01 12.04
CA GLU A 55 8.19 -2.95 12.78
C GLU A 55 9.63 -2.90 12.25
N ARG A 56 9.78 -2.68 10.93
CA ARG A 56 11.08 -2.55 10.24
C ARG A 56 11.57 -1.11 10.11
N GLY A 57 11.01 -0.18 10.88
CA GLY A 57 11.55 1.17 11.06
C GLY A 57 10.86 2.28 10.26
N PHE A 58 9.75 2.03 9.58
CA PHE A 58 8.95 3.09 8.97
C PHE A 58 8.31 3.97 10.06
N LYS A 59 8.66 5.26 10.10
CA LYS A 59 8.29 6.18 11.18
C LYS A 59 7.13 7.13 10.85
N SER A 60 6.68 7.18 9.61
CA SER A 60 5.68 8.15 9.15
C SER A 60 4.33 7.50 8.85
N ARG A 61 3.97 6.46 9.62
CA ARG A 61 2.73 5.69 9.40
C ARG A 61 1.48 6.57 9.52
N ASP A 62 1.36 7.30 10.61
CA ASP A 62 0.25 8.20 10.91
C ASP A 62 0.07 9.29 9.83
N ILE A 63 1.19 9.92 9.43
CA ILE A 63 1.21 10.94 8.38
C ILE A 63 0.77 10.31 7.06
N PHE A 64 1.32 9.14 6.71
CA PHE A 64 1.00 8.50 5.44
C PHE A 64 -0.46 8.03 5.38
N GLU A 65 -0.98 7.39 6.43
CA GLU A 65 -2.39 7.01 6.54
C GLU A 65 -3.31 8.23 6.41
N THR A 66 -2.96 9.36 7.04
CA THR A 66 -3.71 10.61 6.93
C THR A 66 -3.74 11.15 5.50
N MET A 67 -2.61 11.11 4.78
CA MET A 67 -2.53 11.56 3.39
C MET A 67 -3.33 10.65 2.45
N LEU A 68 -3.26 9.33 2.66
CA LEU A 68 -4.05 8.35 1.90
C LEU A 68 -5.55 8.55 2.13
N ALA A 69 -5.98 8.77 3.38
CA ALA A 69 -7.37 9.05 3.73
C ALA A 69 -7.90 10.35 3.11
N ARG A 70 -7.02 11.33 2.88
CA ARG A 70 -7.34 12.58 2.16
C ARG A 70 -7.32 12.44 0.64
N ARG A 71 -6.99 11.25 0.12
CA ARG A 71 -6.76 10.99 -1.31
C ARG A 71 -5.77 11.98 -1.92
N GLU A 72 -4.75 12.35 -1.15
CA GLU A 72 -3.77 13.33 -1.59
C GLU A 72 -2.92 12.76 -2.74
N VAL A 73 -2.71 13.56 -3.78
CA VAL A 73 -1.84 13.22 -4.92
C VAL A 73 -0.68 14.21 -4.92
N SER A 74 0.44 13.80 -4.33
CA SER A 74 1.64 14.63 -4.21
C SER A 74 2.92 13.79 -4.27
N ASP A 75 4.04 14.42 -4.59
CA ASP A 75 5.36 13.76 -4.58
C ASP A 75 5.70 13.19 -3.20
N ARG A 76 5.17 13.80 -2.13
CA ARG A 76 5.36 13.34 -0.76
C ARG A 76 4.68 12.00 -0.51
N VAL A 77 3.47 11.78 -1.05
CA VAL A 77 2.77 10.49 -1.00
C VAL A 77 3.60 9.40 -1.69
N LEU A 78 4.15 9.69 -2.87
CA LEU A 78 4.99 8.75 -3.61
C LEU A 78 6.29 8.42 -2.84
N GLU A 79 6.92 9.40 -2.22
CA GLU A 79 8.14 9.16 -1.44
C GLU A 79 7.88 8.31 -0.19
N LEU A 80 6.76 8.51 0.50
CA LEU A 80 6.37 7.68 1.63
C LEU A 80 6.06 6.24 1.19
N ALA A 81 5.41 6.05 0.04
CA ALA A 81 5.19 4.72 -0.54
C ALA A 81 6.52 3.99 -0.83
N ARG A 82 7.50 4.68 -1.42
CA ARG A 82 8.85 4.12 -1.64
C ARG A 82 9.58 3.81 -0.33
N GLN A 83 9.39 4.66 0.69
CA GLN A 83 9.97 4.43 2.00
C GLN A 83 9.42 3.15 2.65
N VAL A 84 8.12 2.88 2.48
CA VAL A 84 7.52 1.61 2.88
C VAL A 84 8.22 0.45 2.19
N ASP A 85 8.39 0.47 0.87
CA ASP A 85 9.10 -0.59 0.13
C ASP A 85 10.52 -0.83 0.67
N ARG A 86 11.27 0.26 0.95
CA ARG A 86 12.61 0.16 1.54
C ARG A 86 12.61 -0.49 2.93
N CYS A 87 11.62 -0.17 3.77
CA CYS A 87 11.47 -0.77 5.10
C CYS A 87 11.02 -2.24 5.03
N LEU A 88 10.15 -2.59 4.08
CA LEU A 88 9.72 -3.97 3.90
C LEU A 88 10.86 -4.86 3.42
N GLY A 89 11.75 -4.36 2.56
CA GLY A 89 12.79 -5.21 1.97
C GLY A 89 12.20 -6.33 1.11
N LYS A 90 12.97 -7.39 0.90
CA LYS A 90 12.63 -8.44 -0.10
C LYS A 90 11.46 -9.34 0.29
N ASP A 91 11.29 -9.60 1.59
CA ASP A 91 10.35 -10.57 2.15
C ASP A 91 9.17 -9.92 2.90
N GLY A 92 9.27 -8.63 3.23
CA GLY A 92 8.28 -7.95 4.07
C GLY A 92 6.87 -7.94 3.48
N PHE A 93 6.74 -7.87 2.16
CA PHE A 93 5.44 -7.93 1.50
C PHE A 93 4.78 -9.30 1.65
N GLN A 94 5.54 -10.40 1.50
CA GLN A 94 5.01 -11.74 1.72
C GLN A 94 4.53 -11.92 3.17
N ILE A 95 5.30 -11.44 4.14
CA ILE A 95 4.91 -11.48 5.56
C ILE A 95 3.60 -10.71 5.80
N ALA A 96 3.41 -9.57 5.13
CA ALA A 96 2.16 -8.81 5.21
C ALA A 96 0.97 -9.57 4.61
N ILE A 97 1.19 -10.26 3.50
CA ILE A 97 0.19 -11.11 2.83
C ILE A 97 -0.21 -12.28 3.72
N ASP A 98 0.75 -12.98 4.33
CA ASP A 98 0.48 -14.10 5.25
C ASP A 98 -0.40 -13.66 6.44
N ARG A 99 -0.21 -12.43 6.96
CA ARG A 99 -1.00 -11.87 8.08
C ARG A 99 -2.48 -11.69 7.74
N VAL A 100 -2.82 -11.50 6.47
CA VAL A 100 -4.22 -11.32 6.03
C VAL A 100 -4.82 -12.59 5.45
N GLY A 101 -4.17 -13.74 5.67
CA GLY A 101 -4.60 -15.04 5.14
C GLY A 101 -4.27 -15.21 3.66
N GLY A 102 -3.15 -14.64 3.22
CA GLY A 102 -2.68 -14.72 1.85
C GLY A 102 -2.57 -16.15 1.33
N ALA A 103 -3.11 -16.33 0.11
CA ALA A 103 -3.14 -17.51 -0.77
C ALA A 103 -2.90 -18.89 -0.13
#